data_AF-A0A961NHJ7-F1
#
_entry.id   AF-A0A961NHJ7-F1
#
_cell.length_a   1.000
_cell.length_b   1.000
_cell.length_c   1.000
_cell.angle_alpha   90.00
_cell.angle_beta   90.00
_cell.angle_gamma   90.00
#
_symmetry.space_group_name_H-M   'P 1'
#
loop_
_entity.id
_entity.type
_entity.pdbx_description
1 polymer ?
#
loop_
_entity_poly.entity_id
_entity_poly.type
_entity_poly.pdbx_seq_one_letter_code
_entity_poly.pdbx_strand_id
1 'polypeptide(L)'
;GQLLERYEDIKANYRLWQLAAYYLELTALAARQGPAPELFVLLEGVLQTLRGSEWETGSLNTFYQIRILHLLGILGATDVCNQCGCELRAYDTALWNFPEMHFNCPDCADATHQRDALAAALIHKAATRRYGRFHAGFMAATAEDDRKYLDERLHDVLTFFHGRLFISALGLYAEKSTLH
;
A
#
# COMPACT_ATOMS: atom_id res chain seq x y z
N GLY A 1 24.47 -15.87 14.98
CA GLY A 1 24.11 -15.29 13.68
C GLY A 1 25.25 -14.43 13.18
N GLN A 2 25.54 -14.47 11.89
CA GLN A 2 26.53 -13.59 11.25
C GLN A 2 25.80 -12.35 10.70
N LEU A 3 26.31 -11.15 10.99
CA LEU A 3 25.82 -9.94 10.36
C LEU A 3 26.36 -9.89 8.93
N LEU A 4 25.47 -9.97 7.95
CA LEU A 4 25.85 -9.95 6.53
C LEU A 4 25.95 -8.51 6.00
N GLU A 5 25.00 -7.65 6.37
CA GLU A 5 24.88 -6.31 5.80
C GLU A 5 24.34 -5.30 6.82
N ARG A 6 24.71 -4.03 6.66
CA ARG A 6 24.22 -2.90 7.46
C ARG A 6 23.54 -1.86 6.56
N TYR A 7 22.44 -1.31 7.04
CA TYR A 7 21.65 -0.27 6.38
C TYR A 7 21.84 1.08 7.12
N GLU A 8 23.10 1.51 7.29
CA GLU A 8 23.41 2.75 8.04
C GLU A 8 22.98 4.03 7.30
N ASP A 9 22.95 3.97 5.97
CA ASP A 9 22.47 5.00 5.06
C ASP A 9 20.98 5.33 5.30
N ILE A 10 20.14 4.32 5.53
CA ILE A 10 18.73 4.51 5.89
C ILE A 10 18.62 5.27 7.23
N LYS A 11 19.48 4.96 8.22
CA LYS A 11 19.44 5.63 9.53
C LYS A 11 19.88 7.09 9.47
N ALA A 12 20.76 7.44 8.54
CA ALA A 12 21.24 8.80 8.37
C ALA A 12 20.13 9.76 7.88
N ASN A 13 19.08 9.23 7.25
CA ASN A 13 17.92 10.00 6.81
C ASN A 13 16.68 9.66 7.65
N TYR A 14 16.24 10.62 8.47
CA TYR A 14 15.10 10.42 9.38
C TYR A 14 13.83 9.93 8.68
N ARG A 15 13.54 10.41 7.46
CA ARG A 15 12.34 10.00 6.70
C ARG A 15 12.46 8.55 6.21
N LEU A 16 13.64 8.15 5.72
CA LEU A 16 13.89 6.77 5.30
C LEU A 16 13.84 5.82 6.52
N TRP A 17 14.40 6.25 7.64
CA TRP A 17 14.34 5.51 8.90
C TRP A 17 12.90 5.29 9.40
N GLN A 18 12.06 6.33 9.37
CA GLN A 18 10.64 6.21 9.72
C GLN A 18 9.90 5.22 8.81
N LEU A 19 10.10 5.30 7.50
CA LEU A 19 9.51 4.34 6.55
C LEU A 19 9.99 2.92 6.81
N ALA A 20 11.28 2.72 7.04
CA ALA A 20 11.81 1.40 7.37
C ALA A 20 11.20 0.85 8.67
N ALA A 21 11.04 1.69 9.71
CA ALA A 21 10.37 1.31 10.95
C ALA A 21 8.90 0.94 10.71
N TYR A 22 8.19 1.69 9.87
CA TYR A 22 6.81 1.39 9.49
C TYR A 22 6.68 0.07 8.74
N TYR A 23 7.57 -0.19 7.79
CA TYR A 23 7.59 -1.46 7.06
C TYR A 23 7.86 -2.65 7.99
N LEU A 24 8.83 -2.51 8.91
CA LEU A 24 9.12 -3.53 9.91
C LEU A 24 7.93 -3.80 10.82
N GLU A 25 7.24 -2.75 11.30
CA GLU A 25 6.05 -2.89 12.14
C GLU A 25 4.93 -3.63 11.41
N LEU A 26 4.63 -3.24 10.16
CA LEU A 26 3.63 -3.90 9.32
C LEU A 26 3.96 -5.38 9.06
N THR A 27 5.20 -5.68 8.64
CA THR A 27 5.62 -7.07 8.40
C THR A 27 5.55 -7.90 9.68
N ALA A 28 5.98 -7.34 10.82
CA ALA A 28 5.94 -8.06 12.10
C ALA A 28 4.51 -8.38 12.53
N LEU A 29 3.54 -7.48 12.30
CA LEU A 29 2.13 -7.75 12.57
C LEU A 29 1.55 -8.79 11.62
N ALA A 30 1.84 -8.68 10.32
CA ALA A 30 1.40 -9.63 9.31
C ALA A 30 1.92 -11.05 9.58
N ALA A 31 3.20 -11.19 9.94
CA ALA A 31 3.84 -12.47 10.24
C ALA A 31 3.30 -13.16 11.52
N ARG A 32 2.56 -12.46 12.40
CA ARG A 32 1.89 -13.10 13.55
C ARG A 32 0.74 -14.01 13.14
N GLN A 33 0.21 -13.86 11.93
CA GLN A 33 -0.88 -14.68 11.42
C GLN A 33 -0.41 -16.05 10.92
N GLY A 34 0.89 -16.23 10.69
CA GLY A 34 1.48 -17.49 10.27
C GLY A 34 2.78 -17.32 9.49
N PRO A 35 3.43 -18.43 9.09
CA PRO A 35 4.59 -18.39 8.22
C PRO A 35 4.24 -17.73 6.89
N ALA A 36 4.92 -16.63 6.56
CA ALA A 36 4.72 -15.91 5.31
C ALA A 36 6.08 -15.46 4.73
N PRO A 37 6.84 -16.38 4.11
CA PRO A 37 8.14 -16.08 3.51
C PRO A 37 8.11 -14.89 2.53
N GLU A 38 7.00 -14.72 1.83
CA GLU A 38 6.76 -13.66 0.86
C GLU A 38 6.81 -12.26 1.50
N LEU A 39 6.41 -12.12 2.77
CA LEU A 39 6.51 -10.86 3.51
C LEU A 39 7.97 -10.46 3.73
N PHE A 40 8.83 -11.43 4.04
CA PHE A 40 10.26 -11.16 4.26
C PHE A 40 10.96 -10.77 2.96
N VAL A 41 10.63 -11.44 1.85
CA VAL A 41 11.13 -11.07 0.52
C VAL A 41 10.66 -9.67 0.13
N LEU A 42 9.40 -9.34 0.42
CA LEU A 42 8.86 -8.00 0.19
C LEU A 42 9.59 -6.95 1.03
N LEU A 43 9.76 -7.20 2.34
CA LEU A 43 10.46 -6.32 3.26
C LEU A 43 11.91 -6.07 2.82
N GLU A 44 12.64 -7.13 2.49
CA GLU A 44 14.01 -7.02 2.00
C GLU A 44 14.08 -6.15 0.75
N GLY A 45 13.20 -6.39 -0.23
CA GLY A 45 13.16 -5.63 -1.47
C GLY A 45 12.89 -4.13 -1.26
N VAL A 46 11.99 -3.77 -0.34
CA VAL A 46 11.72 -2.35 -0.05
C VAL A 46 12.84 -1.69 0.73
N LEU A 47 13.51 -2.40 1.64
CA LEU A 47 14.68 -1.87 2.36
C LEU A 47 15.86 -1.65 1.42
N GLN A 48 16.11 -2.57 0.50
CA GLN A 48 17.13 -2.39 -0.55
C GLN A 48 16.81 -1.20 -1.46
N THR A 49 15.52 -1.01 -1.80
CA THR A 49 15.08 0.13 -2.60
C THR A 49 15.26 1.46 -1.85
N LEU A 50 14.94 1.51 -0.55
CA LEU A 50 15.13 2.71 0.28
C LEU A 50 16.58 3.17 0.30
N ARG A 51 17.54 2.23 0.38
CA ARG A 51 18.98 2.53 0.42
C ARG A 51 19.50 3.29 -0.81
N GLY A 52 18.86 3.12 -1.97
CA GLY A 52 19.21 3.84 -3.20
C GLY A 52 18.34 5.07 -3.47
N SER A 53 17.39 5.39 -2.59
CA SER A 53 16.37 6.41 -2.86
C SER A 53 16.76 7.75 -2.27
N GLU A 54 16.89 8.77 -3.12
CA GLU A 54 17.25 10.09 -2.63
C GLU A 54 16.02 10.87 -2.12
N TRP A 55 14.88 10.93 -2.84
CA TRP A 55 13.79 11.87 -2.45
C TRP A 55 12.32 11.45 -2.71
N GLU A 56 12.03 10.37 -3.44
CA GLU A 56 10.63 10.02 -3.76
C GLU A 56 10.24 8.59 -3.33
N THR A 57 9.78 8.48 -2.08
CA THR A 57 9.40 7.20 -1.47
C THR A 57 7.90 6.95 -1.40
N GLY A 58 7.06 7.91 -1.81
CA GLY A 58 5.60 7.80 -1.73
C GLY A 58 5.08 6.59 -2.51
N SER A 59 5.56 6.41 -3.75
CA SER A 59 5.21 5.23 -4.55
C SER A 59 5.66 3.91 -3.91
N LEU A 60 6.80 3.88 -3.23
CA LEU A 60 7.28 2.69 -2.52
C LEU A 60 6.39 2.37 -1.32
N ASN A 61 5.97 3.39 -0.56
CA ASN A 61 5.08 3.24 0.58
C ASN A 61 3.72 2.71 0.15
N THR A 62 3.09 3.35 -0.85
CA THR A 62 1.82 2.90 -1.43
C THR A 62 1.93 1.47 -1.95
N PHE A 63 2.99 1.16 -2.70
CA PHE A 63 3.24 -0.20 -3.20
C PHE A 63 3.32 -1.22 -2.07
N TYR A 64 4.12 -0.93 -1.04
CA TYR A 64 4.32 -1.82 0.09
C TYR A 64 3.01 -2.07 0.85
N GLN A 65 2.25 -1.03 1.16
CA GLN A 65 0.95 -1.14 1.84
C GLN A 65 -0.01 -2.03 1.05
N ILE A 66 -0.14 -1.83 -0.26
CA ILE A 66 -0.99 -2.67 -1.12
C ILE A 66 -0.51 -4.13 -1.14
N ARG A 67 0.80 -4.38 -1.24
CA ARG A 67 1.33 -5.75 -1.24
C ARG A 67 1.10 -6.47 0.09
N ILE A 68 1.23 -5.78 1.22
CA ILE A 68 0.90 -6.35 2.53
C ILE A 68 -0.59 -6.71 2.58
N LEU A 69 -1.49 -5.80 2.22
CA LEU A 69 -2.93 -6.06 2.19
C LEU A 69 -3.28 -7.24 1.27
N HIS A 70 -2.61 -7.34 0.11
CA HIS A 70 -2.80 -8.44 -0.82
C HIS A 70 -2.33 -9.79 -0.25
N LEU A 71 -1.12 -9.83 0.34
CA LEU A 71 -0.55 -11.05 0.93
C LEU A 71 -1.36 -11.53 2.15
N LEU A 72 -2.01 -10.62 2.87
CA LEU A 72 -2.93 -10.94 3.97
C LEU A 72 -4.34 -11.32 3.48
N GLY A 73 -4.61 -11.28 2.17
CA GLY A 73 -5.93 -11.56 1.61
C GLY A 73 -7.00 -10.50 1.91
N ILE A 74 -6.63 -9.35 2.48
CA ILE A 74 -7.55 -8.30 2.91
C ILE A 74 -8.21 -7.61 1.71
N LEU A 75 -7.49 -7.48 0.60
CA LEU A 75 -8.03 -6.87 -0.62
C LEU A 75 -9.11 -7.73 -1.30
N GLY A 76 -9.28 -9.00 -0.90
CA GLY A 76 -10.10 -9.95 -1.63
C GLY A 76 -9.67 -10.11 -3.09
N ALA A 77 -10.64 -10.45 -3.95
CA ALA A 77 -10.41 -10.56 -5.38
C ALA A 77 -10.48 -9.17 -6.03
N THR A 78 -9.39 -8.76 -6.69
CA THR A 78 -9.29 -7.43 -7.33
C THR A 78 -9.81 -7.43 -8.78
N ASP A 79 -10.07 -8.59 -9.34
CA ASP A 79 -10.36 -8.86 -10.75
C ASP A 79 -11.81 -9.25 -11.02
N VAL A 80 -12.65 -9.32 -9.99
CA VAL A 80 -14.09 -9.60 -10.09
C VAL A 80 -14.90 -8.62 -9.26
N CYS A 81 -16.07 -8.25 -9.78
CA CYS A 81 -17.03 -7.42 -9.05
C CYS A 81 -17.58 -8.19 -7.85
N ASN A 82 -17.51 -7.60 -6.66
CA ASN A 82 -17.97 -8.22 -5.42
C ASN A 82 -19.49 -8.48 -5.40
N GLN A 83 -20.26 -7.70 -6.16
CA GLN A 83 -21.73 -7.80 -6.15
C GLN A 83 -22.28 -8.73 -7.23
N CYS A 84 -21.84 -8.59 -8.48
CA CYS A 84 -22.38 -9.36 -9.61
C CYS A 84 -21.44 -10.45 -10.15
N GLY A 85 -20.19 -10.50 -9.67
CA GLY A 85 -19.20 -11.50 -10.07
C GLY A 85 -18.62 -11.33 -11.47
N CYS A 86 -18.94 -10.24 -12.19
CA CYS A 86 -18.38 -10.00 -13.51
C CYS A 86 -16.87 -9.69 -13.43
N GLU A 87 -16.12 -10.05 -14.47
CA GLU A 87 -14.69 -9.74 -14.55
C GLU A 87 -14.44 -8.24 -14.73
N LEU A 88 -13.56 -7.69 -13.91
CA LEU A 88 -13.09 -6.30 -13.97
C LEU A 88 -11.92 -6.19 -14.95
N ARG A 89 -12.19 -6.41 -16.24
CA ARG A 89 -11.17 -6.45 -17.31
C ARG A 89 -10.47 -5.10 -17.53
N ALA A 90 -11.18 -4.02 -17.24
CA ALA A 90 -10.76 -2.65 -17.43
C ALA A 90 -10.72 -1.98 -16.06
N TYR A 91 -9.60 -2.12 -15.34
CA TYR A 91 -9.44 -1.62 -13.97
C TYR A 91 -9.53 -0.09 -13.86
N ASP A 92 -9.49 0.63 -14.98
CA ASP A 92 -9.83 2.05 -15.10
C ASP A 92 -11.33 2.34 -14.91
N THR A 93 -12.17 1.31 -14.94
CA THR A 93 -13.62 1.38 -14.68
C THR A 93 -14.04 0.68 -13.40
N ALA A 94 -13.19 -0.17 -12.83
CA ALA A 94 -13.44 -0.76 -11.53
C ALA A 94 -13.42 0.33 -10.46
N LEU A 95 -14.26 0.22 -9.44
CA LEU A 95 -14.34 1.18 -8.34
C LEU A 95 -13.97 0.48 -7.04
N TRP A 96 -13.04 1.08 -6.31
CA TRP A 96 -12.64 0.59 -4.99
C TRP A 96 -13.59 1.17 -3.94
N ASN A 97 -14.32 0.30 -3.25
CA ASN A 97 -15.22 0.71 -2.18
C ASN A 97 -14.47 0.71 -0.84
N PHE A 98 -14.22 1.91 -0.32
CA PHE A 98 -13.67 2.11 1.02
C PHE A 98 -14.81 2.44 2.00
N PRO A 99 -14.84 1.87 3.22
CA PRO A 99 -13.79 1.06 3.86
C PRO A 99 -13.88 -0.46 3.64
N GLU A 100 -14.88 -0.97 2.94
CA GLU A 100 -15.16 -2.41 2.84
C GLU A 100 -14.12 -3.19 2.00
N MET A 101 -13.22 -2.50 1.29
CA MET A 101 -12.13 -3.07 0.50
C MET A 101 -12.58 -3.93 -0.69
N HIS A 102 -13.81 -3.77 -1.13
CA HIS A 102 -14.35 -4.48 -2.29
C HIS A 102 -14.12 -3.72 -3.59
N PHE A 103 -14.16 -4.45 -4.70
CA PHE A 103 -14.10 -3.88 -6.04
C PHE A 103 -15.43 -4.10 -6.72
N ASN A 104 -16.02 -3.04 -7.25
CA ASN A 104 -17.31 -3.08 -7.95
C ASN A 104 -17.15 -2.61 -9.39
N CYS A 105 -17.97 -3.18 -10.29
CA CYS A 105 -18.12 -2.63 -11.63
C CYS A 105 -18.92 -1.31 -11.58
N PRO A 106 -18.87 -0.47 -12.63
CA PRO A 106 -19.64 0.77 -12.70
C PRO A 106 -21.14 0.58 -12.46
N ASP A 107 -21.71 -0.54 -12.90
CA ASP A 107 -23.14 -0.82 -12.78
C ASP A 107 -23.57 -1.21 -11.35
N CYS A 108 -22.63 -1.67 -10.52
CA CYS A 108 -22.89 -2.10 -9.14
C CYS A 108 -22.37 -1.10 -8.09
N ALA A 109 -21.70 -0.04 -8.50
CA ALA A 109 -21.21 0.96 -7.56
C ALA A 109 -22.30 1.99 -7.25
N ASP A 110 -22.56 2.22 -5.96
CA ASP A 110 -23.57 3.19 -5.50
C ASP A 110 -23.16 4.65 -5.78
N ALA A 111 -21.86 4.92 -5.96
CA ALA A 111 -21.33 6.22 -6.37
C ALA A 111 -20.02 6.06 -7.16
N THR A 112 -19.85 6.85 -8.23
CA THR A 112 -18.62 6.87 -9.02
C THR A 112 -17.79 8.11 -8.67
N HIS A 113 -16.79 7.98 -7.80
CA HIS A 113 -15.75 8.99 -7.69
C HIS A 113 -14.56 8.61 -8.56
N GLN A 114 -14.06 9.57 -9.36
CA GLN A 114 -12.88 9.38 -10.21
C GLN A 114 -11.66 8.88 -9.43
N ARG A 115 -11.54 9.28 -8.15
CA ARG A 115 -10.47 8.81 -7.25
C ARG A 115 -10.57 7.33 -6.91
N ASP A 116 -11.77 6.78 -6.81
CA ASP A 116 -11.98 5.37 -6.48
C ASP A 116 -11.64 4.47 -7.66
N ALA A 117 -11.90 4.95 -8.88
CA ALA A 117 -11.48 4.27 -10.10
C ALA A 117 -9.96 4.26 -10.27
N LEU A 118 -9.33 5.40 -10.01
CA LEU A 118 -7.88 5.51 -10.01
C LEU A 118 -7.24 4.61 -8.95
N ALA A 119 -7.78 4.63 -7.72
CA ALA A 119 -7.32 3.78 -6.64
C ALA A 119 -7.43 2.30 -7.01
N ALA A 120 -8.57 1.86 -7.56
CA ALA A 120 -8.76 0.48 -7.99
C ALA A 120 -7.69 0.05 -9.00
N ALA A 121 -7.44 0.88 -10.03
CA ALA A 121 -6.42 0.62 -11.03
C ALA A 121 -5.02 0.52 -10.43
N LEU A 122 -4.68 1.38 -9.46
CA LEU A 122 -3.37 1.36 -8.80
C LEU A 122 -3.20 0.17 -7.87
N ILE A 123 -4.24 -0.18 -7.11
CA ILE A 123 -4.24 -1.34 -6.22
C ILE A 123 -4.01 -2.61 -7.04
N HIS A 124 -4.75 -2.80 -8.12
CA HIS A 124 -4.56 -3.96 -8.99
C HIS A 124 -3.14 -3.99 -9.60
N LYS A 125 -2.62 -2.86 -10.08
CA LYS A 125 -1.26 -2.79 -10.64
C LYS A 125 -0.20 -3.12 -9.61
N ALA A 126 -0.30 -2.61 -8.39
CA ALA A 126 0.63 -2.94 -7.31
C ALA A 126 0.50 -4.42 -6.92
N ALA A 127 -0.72 -4.97 -6.86
CA ALA A 127 -0.95 -6.38 -6.53
C ALA A 127 -0.40 -7.36 -7.59
N THR A 128 -0.30 -6.96 -8.86
CA THR A 128 0.09 -7.88 -9.95
C THR A 128 1.45 -7.61 -10.58
N ARG A 129 2.04 -6.42 -10.39
CA ARG A 129 3.27 -6.00 -11.07
C ARG A 129 4.44 -5.86 -10.10
N ARG A 130 5.66 -5.98 -10.65
CA ARG A 130 6.89 -5.64 -9.93
C ARG A 130 6.98 -4.14 -9.70
N TYR A 131 7.60 -3.74 -8.57
CA TYR A 131 7.72 -2.36 -8.14
C TYR A 131 8.18 -1.40 -9.25
N GLY A 132 9.24 -1.71 -10.00
CA GLY A 132 9.74 -0.81 -11.06
C GLY A 132 8.71 -0.46 -12.14
N ARG A 133 7.82 -1.41 -12.52
CA ARG A 133 6.73 -1.14 -13.47
C ARG A 133 5.58 -0.37 -12.82
N PHE A 134 5.32 -0.64 -11.54
CA PHE A 134 4.33 0.11 -10.77
C PHE A 134 4.77 1.57 -10.62
N HIS A 135 6.00 1.82 -10.15
CA HIS A 135 6.57 3.13 -9.91
C HIS A 135 6.47 4.02 -11.15
N ALA A 136 6.94 3.55 -12.31
CA ALA A 136 6.87 4.31 -13.55
C ALA A 136 5.43 4.68 -13.94
N GLY A 137 4.49 3.74 -13.80
CA GLY A 137 3.07 4.00 -14.11
C GLY A 137 2.38 4.90 -13.09
N PHE A 138 2.72 4.76 -11.81
CA PHE A 138 2.19 5.56 -10.70
C PHE A 138 2.60 7.02 -10.86
N MET A 139 3.90 7.27 -11.06
CA MET A 139 4.44 8.61 -11.22
C MET A 139 3.90 9.34 -12.45
N ALA A 140 3.71 8.63 -13.56
CA ALA A 140 3.21 9.23 -14.80
C ALA A 140 1.70 9.52 -14.79
N ALA A 141 0.91 8.76 -14.01
CA ALA A 141 -0.54 8.76 -14.13
C ALA A 141 -1.30 9.45 -12.98
N THR A 142 -0.60 9.90 -11.93
CA THR A 142 -1.26 10.41 -10.72
C THR A 142 -0.74 11.77 -10.31
N ALA A 143 -1.67 12.67 -10.00
CA ALA A 143 -1.34 13.93 -9.32
C ALA A 143 -0.91 13.63 -7.88
N GLU A 144 -0.10 14.52 -7.30
CA GLU A 144 0.40 14.36 -5.93
C GLU A 144 -0.72 14.20 -4.90
N ASP A 145 -1.80 14.98 -5.04
CA ASP A 145 -2.98 14.90 -4.17
C ASP A 145 -3.66 13.53 -4.21
N ASP A 146 -3.74 12.91 -5.39
CA ASP A 146 -4.35 11.58 -5.53
C ASP A 146 -3.43 10.49 -4.96
N ARG A 147 -2.11 10.67 -5.06
CA ARG A 147 -1.14 9.80 -4.40
C ARG A 147 -1.27 9.87 -2.89
N LYS A 148 -1.33 11.09 -2.32
CA LYS A 148 -1.52 11.32 -0.88
C LYS A 148 -2.84 10.72 -0.42
N TYR A 149 -3.92 10.96 -1.16
CA TYR A 149 -5.24 10.39 -0.87
C TYR A 149 -5.20 8.86 -0.80
N LEU A 150 -4.63 8.20 -1.80
CA LEU A 150 -4.56 6.73 -1.82
C LEU A 150 -3.70 6.20 -0.66
N ASP A 151 -2.53 6.80 -0.45
CA ASP A 151 -1.59 6.38 0.59
C ASP A 151 -2.21 6.47 1.99
N GLU A 152 -2.95 7.55 2.25
CA GLU A 152 -3.71 7.73 3.48
C GLU A 152 -4.84 6.71 3.64
N ARG A 153 -5.62 6.45 2.59
CA ARG A 153 -6.71 5.47 2.67
C ARG A 153 -6.19 4.06 2.94
N LEU A 154 -5.06 3.69 2.34
CA LEU A 154 -4.41 2.41 2.62
C LEU A 154 -3.94 2.32 4.08
N HIS A 155 -3.42 3.41 4.63
CA HIS A 155 -3.04 3.48 6.04
C HIS A 155 -4.26 3.34 6.97
N ASP A 156 -5.37 4.00 6.64
CA ASP A 156 -6.62 3.91 7.40
C ASP A 156 -7.14 2.46 7.41
N VAL A 157 -7.07 1.75 6.27
CA VAL A 157 -7.44 0.33 6.17
C VAL A 157 -6.56 -0.53 7.06
N LEU A 158 -5.24 -0.33 7.01
CA LEU A 158 -4.30 -1.09 7.84
C LEU A 158 -4.57 -0.85 9.33
N THR A 159 -4.85 0.39 9.71
CA THR A 159 -5.19 0.79 11.08
C THR A 159 -6.49 0.13 11.54
N PHE A 160 -7.53 0.17 10.70
CA PHE A 160 -8.81 -0.46 10.95
C PHE A 160 -8.66 -1.98 11.11
N PHE A 161 -7.99 -2.64 10.16
CA PHE A 161 -7.82 -4.09 10.16
C PHE A 161 -7.01 -4.60 11.36
N HIS A 162 -5.96 -3.88 11.75
CA HIS A 162 -5.14 -4.26 12.90
C HIS A 162 -5.67 -3.74 14.24
N GLY A 163 -6.72 -2.91 14.23
CA GLY A 163 -7.33 -2.33 15.43
C GLY A 163 -6.36 -1.49 16.26
N ARG A 164 -5.34 -0.88 15.64
CA ARG A 164 -4.30 -0.11 16.33
C ARG A 164 -3.69 0.97 15.43
N LEU A 165 -3.23 2.04 16.06
CA LEU A 165 -2.37 3.02 15.43
C LEU A 165 -0.94 2.48 15.29
N PHE A 166 -0.24 2.93 14.24
CA PHE A 166 1.16 2.62 13.99
C PHE A 166 2.03 3.77 14.52
N ILE A 167 2.75 3.52 15.61
CA ILE A 167 3.60 4.54 16.24
C ILE A 167 4.70 4.99 15.26
N SER A 168 5.23 4.06 14.47
CA SER A 168 6.21 4.35 13.41
C SER A 168 5.68 5.26 12.30
N ALA A 169 4.35 5.33 12.15
CA ALA A 169 3.69 6.11 11.10
C ALA A 169 3.26 7.50 11.56
N LEU A 170 3.40 7.84 12.85
CA LEU A 170 2.98 9.13 13.40
C LEU A 170 3.62 10.30 12.65
N GLY A 171 4.91 10.23 12.32
CA GLY A 171 5.59 11.28 11.56
C GLY A 171 5.24 11.32 10.06
N LEU A 172 4.65 10.24 9.54
CA LEU A 172 4.24 10.12 8.13
C LEU A 172 2.83 10.66 7.91
N TYR A 173 1.95 10.55 8.91
CA TYR A 173 0.53 10.91 8.83
C TYR A 173 0.09 11.92 9.91
N ALA A 174 1.03 12.62 10.57
CA ALA A 174 0.80 13.51 11.72
C ALA A 174 -0.29 14.57 11.51
N GLU A 175 -0.48 15.06 10.27
CA GLU A 175 -1.46 16.11 9.93
C GLU A 175 -2.92 15.69 10.20
N LYS A 176 -3.19 14.41 10.51
CA LYS A 176 -4.52 13.89 10.86
C LYS A 176 -4.75 13.63 12.35
N SER A 177 -3.77 13.86 13.24
CA SER A 177 -3.93 13.57 14.69
C SER A 177 -4.88 14.53 15.44
N THR A 178 -5.59 15.41 14.73
CA THR A 178 -6.70 16.21 15.23
C THR A 178 -7.92 15.92 14.38
N LEU A 179 -8.74 14.93 14.76
CA LEU A 179 -10.19 14.84 14.52
C LEU A 179 -10.65 13.40 14.81
N HIS A 180 -10.83 13.10 16.10
CA HIS A 180 -11.86 12.19 16.60
C HIS A 180 -12.47 12.82 17.85
#